data_AF-A0AAW9ICJ2-F1
#
_entry.id   AF-A0AAW9ICJ2-F1
#
_cell.length_a   1.000
_cell.length_b   1.000
_cell.length_c   1.000
_cell.angle_alpha   90.00
_cell.angle_beta   90.00
_cell.angle_gamma   90.00
#
_symmetry.space_group_name_H-M   'P 1'
#
loop_
_entity.id
_entity.type
_entity.pdbx_description
1 polymer ?
#
loop_
_entity_poly.entity_id
_entity_poly.type
_entity_poly.pdbx_seq_one_letter_code
_entity_poly.pdbx_strand_id
1 'polypeptide(L)'
;IILFPAMPLKAWVSDNGDGTFSNPVMWGDYPDNDIIRVGDTYYMSSTSMHLFPGCPIMSSKDLVNWKYESYTLSEEDALKLAKNDDGLTLKNGRNVYDKGPWATSLRYSEKLKKFYLLVNIQD
;
A
#
# COMPACT_ATOMS: atom_id res chain seq x y z
N ILE A 1 -18.74 -13.06 36.93
CA ILE A 1 -18.00 -12.82 35.66
C ILE A 1 -17.77 -14.18 35.03
N ILE A 2 -18.50 -14.49 33.95
CA ILE A 2 -18.27 -15.71 33.16
C ILE A 2 -17.16 -15.34 32.17
N LEU A 3 -15.98 -15.95 32.30
CA LEU A 3 -14.94 -15.87 31.27
C LEU A 3 -15.35 -16.75 30.10
N PHE A 4 -15.57 -16.15 28.94
CA PHE A 4 -15.56 -16.91 27.69
C PHE A 4 -14.12 -17.33 27.36
N PRO A 5 -13.87 -18.59 26.99
CA PRO A 5 -12.57 -18.97 26.44
C PRO A 5 -12.36 -18.19 25.14
N ALA A 6 -11.21 -17.54 25.01
CA ALA A 6 -10.82 -16.89 23.75
C ALA A 6 -10.75 -17.97 22.66
N MET A 7 -11.70 -17.95 21.71
CA MET A 7 -11.53 -18.74 20.50
C MET A 7 -10.34 -18.15 19.73
N PRO A 8 -9.40 -18.97 19.24
CA PRO A 8 -8.34 -18.46 18.38
C PRO A 8 -8.99 -17.88 17.11
N LEU A 9 -8.80 -16.59 16.89
CA LEU A 9 -9.21 -15.94 15.66
C LEU A 9 -8.40 -16.56 14.51
N LYS A 10 -9.06 -17.31 13.63
CA LYS A 10 -8.44 -17.82 12.42
C LYS A 10 -8.41 -16.71 11.38
N ALA A 11 -7.33 -15.94 11.35
CA ALA A 11 -7.07 -15.00 10.27
C ALA A 11 -6.90 -15.74 8.94
N TRP A 12 -7.23 -15.08 7.83
CA TRP A 12 -6.97 -15.63 6.51
C TRP A 12 -5.46 -15.77 6.28
N VAL A 13 -5.05 -16.94 5.79
CA VAL A 13 -3.69 -17.23 5.34
C VAL A 13 -3.81 -17.90 3.98
N SER A 14 -3.19 -17.30 2.97
CA SER A 14 -3.24 -17.78 1.59
C SER A 14 -2.27 -18.95 1.35
N ASP A 15 -1.17 -19.03 2.09
CA ASP A 15 -0.23 -20.14 2.05
C ASP A 15 -0.80 -21.38 2.77
N ASN A 16 -0.93 -22.49 2.04
CA ASN A 16 -1.47 -23.74 2.58
C ASN A 16 -0.39 -24.58 3.31
N GLY A 17 0.89 -24.20 3.23
CA GLY A 17 2.01 -24.89 3.89
C GLY A 17 2.46 -26.20 3.21
N ASP A 18 1.91 -26.53 2.04
CA ASP A 18 2.18 -27.75 1.27
C ASP A 18 2.74 -27.47 -0.13
N GLY A 19 3.20 -26.25 -0.38
CA GLY A 19 3.66 -25.79 -1.69
C GLY A 19 2.53 -25.30 -2.62
N THR A 20 1.28 -25.27 -2.14
CA THR A 20 0.13 -24.67 -2.83
C THR A 20 -0.35 -23.40 -2.11
N PHE A 21 -1.23 -22.63 -2.77
CA PHE A 21 -1.83 -21.44 -2.19
C PHE A 21 -3.32 -21.34 -2.54
N SER A 22 -4.04 -20.55 -1.74
CA SER A 22 -5.47 -20.27 -1.90
C SER A 22 -5.69 -18.78 -2.18
N ASN A 23 -6.55 -18.47 -3.15
CA ASN A 23 -6.97 -17.10 -3.41
C ASN A 23 -8.09 -16.64 -2.46
N PRO A 24 -8.13 -15.34 -2.10
CA PRO A 24 -7.22 -14.28 -2.52
C PRO A 24 -5.86 -14.33 -1.80
N VAL A 25 -4.76 -13.99 -2.48
CA VAL A 25 -3.41 -14.02 -1.86
C VAL A 25 -3.27 -13.04 -0.69
N MET A 26 -3.96 -11.90 -0.76
CA MET A 26 -4.08 -10.93 0.32
C MET A 26 -5.58 -10.63 0.54
N TRP A 27 -6.05 -10.77 1.78
CA TRP A 27 -7.43 -10.45 2.14
C TRP A 27 -7.48 -9.08 2.81
N GLY A 28 -7.26 -8.05 2.00
CA GLY A 28 -7.26 -6.65 2.41
C GLY A 28 -7.42 -5.72 1.21
N ASP A 29 -7.49 -4.42 1.48
CA ASP A 29 -7.66 -3.40 0.46
C ASP A 29 -6.30 -2.93 -0.07
N TYR A 30 -5.92 -3.47 -1.22
CA TYR A 30 -4.68 -3.13 -1.94
C TYR A 30 -5.02 -2.91 -3.43
N PRO A 31 -5.62 -1.76 -3.79
CA PRO A 31 -6.05 -1.48 -5.16
C PRO A 31 -4.89 -1.02 -6.05
N ASP A 32 -5.09 -1.14 -7.37
CA ASP A 32 -4.20 -0.61 -8.40
C ASP A 32 -2.73 -1.08 -8.29
N ASN A 33 -2.55 -2.38 -8.05
CA ASN A 33 -1.23 -2.99 -7.86
C ASN A 33 -0.34 -2.87 -9.10
N ASP A 34 0.87 -2.32 -8.96
CA ASP A 34 1.96 -2.44 -9.94
C ASP A 34 3.12 -3.23 -9.30
N ILE A 35 3.48 -4.36 -9.94
CA ILE A 35 4.42 -5.34 -9.37
C ILE A 35 5.65 -5.46 -10.26
N ILE A 36 6.83 -5.33 -9.65
CA ILE A 36 8.13 -5.58 -10.31
C ILE A 36 8.94 -6.59 -9.52
N ARG A 37 9.97 -7.17 -10.16
CA ARG A 37 10.95 -8.05 -9.50
C ARG A 37 12.33 -7.44 -9.58
N VAL A 38 13.05 -7.42 -8.46
CA VAL A 38 14.46 -7.02 -8.36
C VAL A 38 15.22 -8.14 -7.66
N GLY A 39 16.12 -8.80 -8.38
CA GLY A 39 16.79 -10.01 -7.90
C GLY A 39 15.80 -11.14 -7.58
N ASP A 40 15.79 -11.58 -6.34
CA ASP A 40 14.93 -12.66 -5.81
C ASP A 40 13.65 -12.14 -5.13
N THR A 41 13.39 -10.83 -5.18
CA THR A 41 12.31 -10.18 -4.43
C THR A 41 11.34 -9.48 -5.37
N TYR A 42 10.05 -9.71 -5.16
CA TYR A 42 8.95 -8.98 -5.77
C TYR A 42 8.60 -7.78 -4.91
N TYR A 43 8.34 -6.64 -5.55
CA TYR A 43 7.89 -5.41 -4.93
C TYR A 43 6.58 -4.99 -5.57
N MET A 44 5.65 -4.50 -4.76
CA MET A 44 4.33 -4.07 -5.17
C MET A 44 4.06 -2.68 -4.61
N SER A 45 3.60 -1.78 -5.46
CA SER A 45 2.96 -0.53 -5.02
C SER A 45 1.45 -0.66 -5.11
N SER A 46 0.72 0.01 -4.22
CA SER A 46 -0.74 0.08 -4.22
C SER A 46 -1.20 1.52 -3.99
N THR A 47 -2.42 1.82 -4.41
CA THR A 47 -3.07 3.12 -4.22
C THR A 47 -3.55 3.30 -2.78
N SER A 48 -3.52 4.55 -2.29
CA SER A 48 -4.02 4.92 -0.95
C SER A 48 -4.96 6.13 -0.95
N MET A 49 -5.20 6.77 -2.11
CA MET A 49 -6.03 7.97 -2.24
C MET A 49 -5.65 9.03 -1.19
N HIS A 50 -6.61 9.46 -0.37
CA HIS A 50 -6.48 10.50 0.65
C HIS A 50 -5.85 10.01 1.98
N LEU A 51 -5.43 8.75 2.05
CA LEU A 51 -4.74 8.20 3.23
C LEU A 51 -3.25 8.55 3.17
N PHE A 52 -2.78 9.20 4.23
CA PHE A 52 -1.37 9.53 4.44
C PHE A 52 -0.90 8.95 5.79
N PRO A 53 0.33 8.40 5.88
CA PRO A 53 1.30 8.22 4.79
C PRO A 53 0.76 7.33 3.65
N GLY A 54 1.17 7.63 2.41
CA GLY A 54 0.49 7.18 1.20
C GLY A 54 1.39 6.40 0.23
N CYS A 55 0.76 5.73 -0.75
CA CYS A 55 1.41 4.85 -1.72
C CYS A 55 2.27 3.76 -1.05
N PRO A 56 1.64 2.78 -0.39
CA PRO A 56 2.34 1.69 0.28
C PRO A 56 3.16 0.83 -0.69
N ILE A 57 4.31 0.38 -0.21
CA ILE A 57 5.20 -0.58 -0.85
C ILE A 57 5.25 -1.84 -0.01
N MET A 58 5.04 -2.98 -0.67
CA MET A 58 5.13 -4.31 -0.08
C MET A 58 6.16 -5.13 -0.82
N SER A 59 6.73 -6.12 -0.13
CA SER A 59 7.65 -7.09 -0.71
C SER A 59 7.17 -8.53 -0.53
N SER A 60 7.58 -9.41 -1.44
CA SER A 60 7.36 -10.85 -1.34
C SER A 60 8.49 -11.62 -2.01
N LYS A 61 8.76 -12.84 -1.56
CA LYS A 61 9.68 -13.77 -2.22
C LYS A 61 8.97 -14.76 -3.14
N ASP A 62 7.66 -14.92 -2.99
CA ASP A 62 6.87 -16.01 -3.58
C ASP A 62 5.54 -15.58 -4.22
N LEU A 63 5.22 -14.27 -4.21
CA LEU A 63 3.96 -13.67 -4.68
C LEU A 63 2.72 -14.03 -3.85
N VAL A 64 2.87 -14.78 -2.75
CA VAL A 64 1.78 -15.24 -1.88
C VAL A 64 1.88 -14.54 -0.53
N ASN A 65 3.06 -14.59 0.09
CA ASN A 65 3.35 -14.03 1.38
C ASN A 65 3.92 -12.61 1.21
N TRP A 66 3.09 -11.61 1.47
CA TRP A 66 3.45 -10.20 1.31
C TRP A 66 3.73 -9.53 2.66
N LYS A 67 4.78 -8.71 2.70
CA LYS A 67 5.20 -7.94 3.85
C LYS A 67 5.15 -6.45 3.54
N TYR A 68 4.66 -5.67 4.49
CA TYR A 68 4.72 -4.21 4.43
C TYR A 68 6.17 -3.72 4.58
N GLU A 69 6.65 -2.85 3.68
CA GLU A 69 8.00 -2.28 3.76
C GLU A 69 8.00 -0.79 4.09
N SER A 70 7.26 0.03 3.34
CA SER A 70 7.31 1.49 3.50
C SER A 70 6.16 2.19 2.79
N TYR A 71 5.93 3.47 3.11
CA TYR A 71 5.13 4.39 2.29
C TYR A 71 6.04 5.28 1.46
N THR A 72 5.59 5.67 0.26
CA THR A 72 6.38 6.55 -0.63
C THR A 72 6.08 8.02 -0.41
N LEU A 73 4.88 8.35 0.07
CA LEU A 73 4.46 9.72 0.40
C LEU A 73 4.32 9.88 1.91
N SER A 74 5.04 10.84 2.48
CA SER A 74 4.94 11.19 3.89
C SER A 74 3.77 12.15 4.16
N GLU A 75 3.42 12.33 5.42
CA GLU A 75 2.50 13.41 5.83
C GLU A 75 3.06 14.80 5.46
N GLU A 76 4.37 14.99 5.51
CA GLU A 76 5.01 16.25 5.10
C GLU A 76 4.84 16.49 3.59
N ASP A 77 4.92 15.44 2.77
CA ASP A 77 4.64 15.54 1.34
C ASP A 77 3.18 15.90 1.08
N ALA A 78 2.24 15.33 1.85
CA ALA A 78 0.84 15.71 1.81
C ALA A 78 0.64 17.21 2.08
N LEU A 79 1.32 17.75 3.11
CA LEU A 79 1.27 19.18 3.43
C LEU A 79 1.86 20.06 2.33
N LYS A 80 2.93 19.63 1.67
CA LYS A 80 3.51 20.32 0.51
C LYS A 80 2.57 20.29 -0.70
N LEU A 81 1.91 19.16 -0.92
CA LEU A 81 0.93 18.98 -1.99
C LEU A 81 -0.33 19.82 -1.78
N ALA A 82 -0.74 20.01 -0.52
CA ALA A 82 -1.91 20.80 -0.17
C ALA A 82 -1.83 22.24 -0.67
N LYS A 83 -0.65 22.86 -0.80
CA LYS A 83 -0.46 24.24 -1.33
C LYS A 83 -1.45 25.28 -0.73
N ASN A 84 -1.76 25.17 0.56
CA ASN A 84 -2.77 25.95 1.29
C ASN A 84 -4.25 25.59 0.99
N ASP A 85 -4.53 24.49 0.30
CA ASP A 85 -5.86 23.87 0.29
C ASP A 85 -6.08 23.13 1.62
N ASP A 86 -7.18 23.45 2.25
CA ASP A 86 -7.61 22.82 3.49
C ASP A 86 -8.12 21.39 3.31
N GLY A 87 -8.34 20.94 2.06
CA GLY A 87 -8.92 19.63 1.77
C GLY A 87 -8.09 18.45 2.31
N LEU A 88 -6.77 18.46 2.11
CA LEU A 88 -5.86 17.44 2.65
C LEU A 88 -5.69 17.54 4.17
N THR A 89 -6.00 18.68 4.77
CA THR A 89 -5.91 18.91 6.23
C THR A 89 -7.25 18.87 6.94
N LEU A 90 -8.34 18.58 6.21
CA LEU A 90 -9.72 18.53 6.69
C LEU A 90 -10.17 19.79 7.44
N LYS A 91 -9.71 20.97 6.99
CA LYS A 91 -10.05 22.27 7.60
C LYS A 91 -11.16 22.98 6.82
N ASN A 92 -11.82 23.94 7.47
CA ASN A 92 -12.82 24.83 6.86
C ASN A 92 -13.94 24.09 6.08
N GLY A 93 -14.29 22.87 6.51
CA GLY A 93 -15.31 22.04 5.86
C GLY A 93 -14.88 21.45 4.50
N ARG A 94 -13.62 21.58 4.10
CA ARG A 94 -13.07 20.99 2.87
C ARG A 94 -12.53 19.59 3.14
N ASN A 95 -12.53 18.77 2.09
CA ASN A 95 -11.98 17.42 2.10
C ASN A 95 -11.45 17.04 0.72
N VAL A 96 -10.68 15.96 0.66
CA VAL A 96 -10.20 15.32 -0.56
C VAL A 96 -10.59 13.84 -0.62
N TYR A 97 -11.75 13.49 -0.05
CA TYR A 97 -12.28 12.13 -0.20
C TYR A 97 -12.42 11.79 -1.69
N ASP A 98 -12.09 10.56 -2.06
CA ASP A 98 -12.03 10.09 -3.46
C ASP A 98 -10.98 10.82 -4.34
N LYS A 99 -10.04 11.54 -3.73
CA LYS A 99 -8.92 12.21 -4.41
C LYS A 99 -7.57 11.79 -3.83
N GLY A 100 -6.49 12.42 -4.28
CA GLY A 100 -5.12 12.08 -3.89
C GLY A 100 -4.39 11.22 -4.94
N PRO A 101 -3.31 10.51 -4.57
CA PRO A 101 -2.63 9.56 -5.46
C PRO A 101 -3.54 8.40 -5.85
N TRP A 102 -3.82 8.30 -7.16
CA TRP A 102 -4.52 7.17 -7.78
C TRP A 102 -3.51 6.11 -8.24
N ALA A 103 -3.85 5.30 -9.24
CA ALA A 103 -3.02 4.21 -9.76
C ALA A 103 -1.55 4.60 -9.89
N THR A 104 -0.69 3.76 -9.31
CA THR A 104 0.75 3.99 -9.21
C THR A 104 1.50 3.24 -10.31
N SER A 105 2.70 3.70 -10.66
CA SER A 105 3.65 2.89 -11.44
C SER A 105 5.03 2.83 -10.80
N LEU A 106 5.48 1.62 -10.47
CA LEU A 106 6.73 1.33 -9.78
C LEU A 106 7.79 0.77 -10.73
N ARG A 107 8.97 1.37 -10.78
CA ARG A 107 10.10 0.90 -11.58
C ARG A 107 11.40 0.91 -10.78
N TYR A 108 12.32 0.05 -11.16
CA TYR A 108 13.67 0.01 -10.58
C TYR A 108 14.73 0.23 -11.67
N SER A 109 15.69 1.10 -11.39
CA SER A 109 16.83 1.35 -12.27
C SER A 109 18.06 0.61 -11.75
N GLU A 110 18.45 -0.45 -12.45
CA GLU A 110 19.67 -1.21 -12.11
C GLU A 110 20.94 -0.35 -12.18
N LYS A 111 21.01 0.58 -13.14
CA LYS A 111 22.14 1.48 -13.31
C LYS A 111 22.30 2.44 -12.12
N LEU A 112 21.19 2.97 -11.62
CA LEU A 112 21.19 3.99 -10.57
C LEU A 112 21.00 3.40 -9.17
N LYS A 113 20.66 2.11 -9.07
CA LYS A 113 20.29 1.43 -7.83
C LYS A 113 19.19 2.18 -7.08
N LYS A 114 18.15 2.60 -7.82
CA LYS A 114 17.05 3.43 -7.32
C LYS A 114 15.69 2.93 -7.79
N PHE A 115 14.74 2.95 -6.87
CA PHE A 115 13.32 2.81 -7.18
C PHE A 115 12.73 4.16 -7.57
N TYR A 116 11.76 4.11 -8.48
CA TYR A 116 10.99 5.24 -8.98
C TYR A 116 9.52 4.88 -8.88
N LEU A 117 8.74 5.69 -8.19
CA LEU A 117 7.29 5.59 -8.18
C LEU A 117 6.72 6.82 -8.88
N LEU A 118 5.92 6.60 -9.92
CA LEU A 118 5.17 7.64 -10.60
C LEU A 118 3.72 7.55 -10.16
N VAL A 119 3.14 8.68 -9.78
CA VAL A 119 1.74 8.79 -9.37
C VAL A 119 1.13 10.02 -10.03
N ASN A 120 -0.14 9.91 -10.41
CA ASN A 120 -0.96 11.08 -10.71
C ASN A 120 -1.76 11.43 -9.46
N ILE A 121 -1.75 12.71 -9.08
CA ILE A 121 -2.48 13.21 -7.93
C ILE A 121 -3.60 14.09 -8.46
N GLN A 122 -4.83 13.72 -8.08
CA GLN A 122 -6.00 14.51 -8.40
C GLN A 122 -6.26 15.55 -7.32
N ASP A 123 -6.46 16.80 -7.76
CA ASP A 123 -6.74 17.98 -6.92
C ASP A 123 -8.25 18.16 -6.68
#